data_AF-A0A6C0HDP1-F1
#
_entry.id   AF-A0A6C0HDP1-F1
#
_cell.length_a   1.000
_cell.length_b   1.000
_cell.length_c   1.000
_cell.angle_alpha   90.00
_cell.angle_beta   90.00
_cell.angle_gamma   90.00
#
_symmetry.space_group_name_H-M   'P 1'
#
loop_
_entity.id
_entity.type
_entity.pdbx_description
1 polymer ?
#
loop_
_entity_poly.entity_id
_entity_poly.type
_entity_poly.pdbx_seq_one_letter_code
_entity_poly.pdbx_strand_id
1 'polypeptide(L)'
;MAYISFSGKQPNYTAYIKTFPLSPLSTNTTWTNTSISNTAYLTPSNANASVYIKNDLLVGGSINNPSDFKLKENIEELNLSLANDLLKIEPIQYTYKADDDKKIHYGVIAQDLESYFPNLVSTIVMKNDDDDYKEHKVVNYLELVPLLIVKIKDLQKQIDELKGFQ
;
A
#
# COMPACT_ATOMS: atom_id res chain seq x y z
N MET A 1 -18.49 1.60 32.53
CA MET A 1 -17.11 2.12 32.65
C MET A 1 -16.17 0.93 32.55
N ALA A 2 -15.72 0.57 31.35
CA ALA A 2 -14.86 -0.59 31.13
C ALA A 2 -13.40 -0.13 31.09
N TYR A 3 -12.58 -0.71 31.96
CA TYR A 3 -11.14 -0.47 32.03
C TYR A 3 -10.43 -1.23 30.91
N ILE A 4 -9.53 -0.53 30.22
CA ILE A 4 -8.53 -1.10 29.31
C ILE A 4 -7.45 -1.79 30.16
N SER A 5 -6.98 -2.95 29.74
CA SER A 5 -5.65 -3.45 30.15
C SER A 5 -5.04 -4.27 29.02
N PHE A 6 -4.00 -3.70 28.42
CA PHE A 6 -3.07 -4.32 27.47
C PHE A 6 -2.21 -5.36 28.21
N SER A 7 -2.20 -6.60 27.75
CA SER A 7 -1.24 -7.66 28.11
C SER A 7 -1.02 -8.49 26.84
N GLY A 8 0.16 -8.73 26.30
CA GLY A 8 1.53 -8.61 26.79
C GLY A 8 2.29 -9.87 26.35
N LYS A 9 3.46 -9.69 25.70
CA LYS A 9 4.50 -10.66 25.25
C LYS A 9 4.42 -11.10 23.77
N GLN A 10 5.50 -11.12 22.98
CA GLN A 10 6.95 -11.19 23.28
C GLN A 10 7.82 -10.19 22.49
N PRO A 11 9.03 -9.86 22.99
CA PRO A 11 10.04 -9.12 22.25
C PRO A 11 10.87 -10.10 21.40
N ASN A 12 11.04 -9.84 20.11
CA ASN A 12 12.22 -10.31 19.41
C ASN A 12 12.75 -9.26 18.43
N TYR A 13 14.05 -9.02 18.54
CA TYR A 13 14.85 -8.25 17.61
C TYR A 13 15.17 -9.15 16.42
N THR A 14 14.31 -9.16 15.41
CA THR A 14 14.71 -9.61 14.06
C THR A 14 14.21 -8.58 13.07
N ALA A 15 15.17 -7.84 12.50
CA ALA A 15 14.94 -6.91 11.41
C ALA A 15 14.28 -7.67 10.26
N TYR A 16 12.99 -7.38 10.01
CA TYR A 16 12.23 -8.00 8.94
C TYR A 16 12.66 -7.39 7.60
N ILE A 17 13.69 -7.99 7.02
CA ILE A 17 13.97 -7.90 5.59
C ILE A 17 12.72 -8.48 4.88
N LYS A 18 12.00 -7.66 4.10
CA LYS A 18 11.05 -8.16 3.09
C LYS A 18 11.86 -8.67 1.89
N THR A 19 12.59 -9.75 2.09
CA THR A 19 13.03 -10.63 1.01
C THR A 19 12.63 -12.02 1.44
N PHE A 20 11.89 -12.73 0.59
CA PHE A 20 11.50 -14.08 0.94
C PHE A 20 12.76 -14.96 0.98
N PRO A 21 12.96 -15.80 1.99
CA PRO A 21 14.10 -16.72 1.97
C PRO A 21 14.01 -17.69 0.77
N LEU A 22 15.16 -17.95 0.14
CA LEU A 22 15.29 -18.86 -1.02
C LEU A 22 15.08 -20.32 -0.60
N SER A 23 14.43 -21.10 -1.46
CA SER A 23 14.34 -22.57 -1.34
C SER A 23 15.27 -23.24 -2.35
N PRO A 24 16.03 -24.29 -1.97
CA PRO A 24 17.02 -24.94 -2.84
C PRO A 24 16.45 -26.00 -3.80
N LEU A 25 15.14 -26.02 -4.08
CA LEU A 25 14.52 -27.11 -4.85
C LEU A 25 14.21 -26.75 -6.32
N SER A 26 14.74 -27.57 -7.23
CA SER A 26 14.72 -27.43 -8.68
C SER A 26 13.52 -28.12 -9.36
N THR A 27 12.28 -27.70 -9.06
CA THR A 27 11.10 -28.02 -9.91
C THR A 27 10.11 -26.85 -9.86
N ASN A 28 9.26 -26.70 -10.89
CA ASN A 28 8.31 -25.61 -11.21
C ASN A 28 7.29 -25.21 -10.10
N THR A 29 7.75 -24.99 -8.87
CA THR A 29 6.93 -24.63 -7.73
C THR A 29 6.93 -23.10 -7.61
N THR A 30 5.76 -22.47 -7.60
CA THR A 30 5.62 -21.00 -7.45
C THR A 30 5.57 -20.57 -5.99
N TRP A 31 5.04 -21.41 -5.10
CA TRP A 31 4.89 -21.14 -3.65
C TRP A 31 5.42 -22.30 -2.81
N THR A 32 6.15 -22.02 -1.74
CA THR A 32 6.78 -22.99 -0.85
C THR A 32 6.50 -22.68 0.61
N ASN A 33 6.37 -23.72 1.44
CA ASN A 33 6.36 -23.54 2.89
C ASN A 33 7.79 -23.35 3.39
N THR A 34 8.07 -22.23 4.05
CA THR A 34 9.35 -21.93 4.69
C THR A 34 9.18 -21.75 6.19
N SER A 35 10.14 -22.22 6.99
CA SER A 35 10.16 -21.98 8.43
C SER A 35 11.18 -20.89 8.77
N ILE A 36 10.74 -19.82 9.44
CA ILE A 36 11.61 -18.77 9.99
C ILE A 36 11.38 -18.77 11.49
N SER A 37 12.43 -19.05 12.28
CA SER A 37 12.36 -19.11 13.75
C SER A 37 11.20 -19.97 14.27
N ASN A 38 11.07 -21.19 13.74
CA ASN A 38 10.02 -22.18 14.05
C ASN A 38 8.58 -21.74 13.70
N THR A 39 8.41 -20.65 12.98
CA THR A 39 7.11 -20.22 12.44
C THR A 39 7.05 -20.58 10.95
N ALA A 40 6.01 -21.30 10.54
CA ALA A 40 5.79 -21.65 9.14
C ALA A 40 5.13 -20.49 8.38
N TYR A 41 5.66 -20.20 7.20
CA TYR A 41 5.19 -19.17 6.27
C TYR A 41 5.01 -19.79 4.89
N LEU A 42 4.04 -19.29 4.13
CA LEU A 42 3.94 -19.54 2.69
C LEU A 42 4.68 -18.41 1.96
N THR A 43 5.67 -18.75 1.14
CA THR A 43 6.56 -17.81 0.45
C THR A 43 6.65 -18.15 -1.03
N PRO A 44 6.85 -17.17 -1.94
CA PRO A 44 7.14 -17.47 -3.33
C PRO A 44 8.52 -18.17 -3.42
N SER A 45 8.68 -19.08 -4.37
CA SER A 45 9.96 -19.76 -4.61
C SER A 45 11.06 -18.82 -5.08
N ASN A 46 10.69 -17.73 -5.75
CA ASN A 46 11.57 -16.62 -6.10
C ASN A 46 11.32 -15.42 -5.17
N ALA A 47 12.28 -15.16 -4.31
CA ALA A 47 12.28 -14.08 -3.34
C ALA A 47 12.20 -12.66 -3.89
N ASN A 48 12.66 -12.49 -5.12
CA ASN A 48 12.76 -11.20 -5.78
C ASN A 48 11.59 -10.98 -6.74
N ALA A 49 10.70 -11.97 -6.90
CA ALA A 49 9.55 -11.85 -7.77
C ALA A 49 8.43 -11.03 -7.10
N SER A 50 7.87 -10.08 -7.85
CA SER A 50 6.62 -9.45 -7.48
C SER A 50 5.46 -10.43 -7.64
N VAL A 51 4.45 -10.32 -6.78
CA VAL A 51 3.25 -11.16 -6.82
C VAL A 51 2.14 -10.38 -7.51
N TYR A 52 1.64 -10.91 -8.63
CA TYR A 52 0.44 -10.42 -9.31
C TYR A 52 -0.72 -11.40 -9.06
N ILE A 53 -1.84 -10.89 -8.56
CA ILE A 53 -3.05 -11.67 -8.32
C ILE A 53 -4.13 -11.16 -9.28
N LYS A 54 -4.55 -12.02 -10.23
CA LYS A 54 -5.56 -11.66 -11.24
C LYS A 54 -6.94 -11.38 -10.64
N ASN A 55 -7.29 -12.10 -9.58
CA ASN A 55 -8.61 -12.06 -8.94
C ASN A 55 -8.56 -11.34 -7.59
N ASP A 56 -9.72 -11.24 -6.94
CA ASP A 56 -9.85 -10.61 -5.63
C ASP A 56 -8.99 -11.28 -4.54
N LEU A 57 -8.39 -10.45 -3.69
CA LEU A 57 -7.69 -10.88 -2.49
C LEU A 57 -8.63 -10.77 -1.28
N LEU A 58 -9.13 -11.92 -0.80
CA LEU A 58 -9.92 -12.01 0.42
C LEU A 58 -9.02 -12.36 1.62
N VAL A 59 -8.94 -11.47 2.61
CA VAL A 59 -8.07 -11.63 3.79
C VAL A 59 -8.94 -11.73 5.04
N GLY A 60 -8.91 -12.87 5.74
CA GLY A 60 -9.61 -13.02 7.02
C GLY A 60 -8.94 -12.32 8.22
N GLY A 61 -7.71 -11.83 8.02
CA GLY A 61 -6.94 -11.03 8.97
C GLY A 61 -6.61 -9.64 8.42
N SER A 62 -5.39 -9.17 8.64
CA SER A 62 -4.94 -7.84 8.21
C SER A 62 -3.79 -7.91 7.21
N ILE A 63 -3.74 -6.92 6.30
CA ILE A 63 -2.57 -6.65 5.47
C ILE A 63 -1.73 -5.60 6.21
N ASN A 64 -0.53 -6.00 6.64
CA ASN A 64 0.34 -5.14 7.44
C ASN A 64 1.63 -4.80 6.68
N ASN A 65 1.99 -3.52 6.67
CA ASN A 65 3.28 -3.05 6.17
C ASN A 65 4.22 -2.74 7.33
N PRO A 66 5.45 -3.30 7.36
CA PRO A 66 6.45 -2.94 8.36
C PRO A 66 6.73 -1.43 8.33
N SER A 67 6.72 -0.80 9.49
CA SER A 67 6.91 0.64 9.64
C SER A 67 7.74 1.00 10.89
N ASP A 68 8.54 0.06 11.38
CA ASP A 68 9.46 0.31 12.50
C ASP A 68 10.49 1.39 12.11
N PHE A 69 10.83 2.28 13.05
CA PHE A 69 11.86 3.29 12.89
C PHE A 69 13.19 2.70 12.42
N LYS A 70 13.56 1.49 12.88
CA LYS A 70 14.80 0.80 12.46
C LYS A 70 14.85 0.42 10.99
N LEU A 71 13.69 0.40 10.31
CA LEU A 71 13.57 0.07 8.89
C LEU A 71 13.50 1.32 8.01
N LYS A 72 13.65 2.52 8.60
CA LYS A 72 13.52 3.80 7.91
C LYS A 72 14.80 4.61 8.11
N GLU A 73 15.18 5.34 7.08
CA GLU A 73 16.29 6.29 7.08
C GLU A 73 15.81 7.60 6.45
N ASN A 74 16.55 8.70 6.67
CA ASN A 74 16.22 10.02 6.15
C ASN A 74 14.77 10.46 6.48
N ILE A 75 14.38 10.30 7.75
CA ILE A 75 13.03 10.59 8.21
C ILE A 75 12.84 12.11 8.30
N GLU A 76 11.99 12.64 7.43
CA GLU A 76 11.60 14.05 7.39
C GLU A 76 10.10 14.20 7.64
N GLU A 77 9.71 15.36 8.15
CA GLU A 77 8.29 15.70 8.27
C GLU A 77 7.68 15.93 6.87
N LEU A 78 6.46 15.43 6.67
CA LEU A 78 5.73 15.66 5.43
C LEU A 78 5.40 17.14 5.26
N ASN A 79 5.92 17.73 4.18
CA ASN A 79 5.71 19.13 3.85
C ASN A 79 4.23 19.40 3.52
N LEU A 80 3.65 20.44 4.12
CA LEU A 80 2.28 20.85 3.84
C LEU A 80 2.06 21.23 2.36
N SER A 81 3.06 21.79 1.69
CA SER A 81 3.01 22.11 0.26
C SER A 81 2.81 20.86 -0.58
N LEU A 82 3.47 19.75 -0.25
CA LEU A 82 3.27 18.47 -0.94
C LEU A 82 1.83 17.97 -0.71
N ALA A 83 1.32 18.12 0.51
CA ALA A 83 -0.05 17.74 0.83
C ALA A 83 -1.09 18.64 0.12
N ASN A 84 -0.77 19.90 -0.22
CA ASN A 84 -1.66 20.79 -0.96
C ASN A 84 -1.89 20.34 -2.41
N ASP A 85 -0.92 19.65 -3.02
CA ASP A 85 -1.10 19.09 -4.35
C ASP A 85 -2.21 18.02 -4.39
N LEU A 86 -2.54 17.43 -3.23
CA LEU A 86 -3.67 16.52 -3.11
C LEU A 86 -5.02 17.18 -3.46
N LEU A 87 -5.15 18.49 -3.21
CA LEU A 87 -6.36 19.24 -3.52
C LEU A 87 -6.55 19.51 -5.02
N LYS A 88 -5.49 19.30 -5.82
CA LYS A 88 -5.53 19.46 -7.28
C LYS A 88 -6.01 18.19 -7.99
N ILE A 89 -5.99 17.05 -7.30
CA ILE A 89 -6.42 15.77 -7.85
C ILE A 89 -7.92 15.65 -7.71
N GLU A 90 -8.58 15.26 -8.79
CA GLU A 90 -10.01 15.04 -8.82
C GLU A 90 -10.34 13.56 -8.52
N PRO A 91 -11.04 13.25 -7.42
CA PRO A 91 -11.62 11.93 -7.23
C PRO A 91 -12.70 11.69 -8.27
N ILE A 92 -12.66 10.52 -8.91
CA ILE A 92 -13.58 10.15 -9.98
C ILE A 92 -14.38 8.90 -9.62
N GLN A 93 -15.54 8.78 -10.27
CA GLN A 93 -16.33 7.56 -10.33
C GLN A 93 -16.11 6.92 -11.71
N TYR A 94 -15.91 5.61 -11.76
CA TYR A 94 -15.70 4.90 -13.01
C TYR A 94 -16.22 3.46 -12.97
N THR A 95 -16.26 2.82 -14.14
CA THR A 95 -16.50 1.39 -14.30
C THR A 95 -15.37 0.80 -15.15
N TYR A 96 -15.04 -0.48 -14.98
CA TYR A 96 -14.04 -1.10 -15.83
C TYR A 96 -14.63 -1.48 -17.19
N LYS A 97 -13.81 -1.31 -18.25
CA LYS A 97 -14.23 -1.66 -19.62
C LYS A 97 -14.50 -3.16 -19.76
N ALA A 98 -13.65 -3.99 -19.14
CA ALA A 98 -13.73 -5.45 -19.16
C ALA A 98 -14.66 -6.03 -18.07
N ASP A 99 -15.30 -5.20 -17.25
CA ASP A 99 -16.29 -5.65 -16.28
C ASP A 99 -17.68 -5.63 -16.92
N ASP A 100 -18.28 -6.81 -17.12
CA ASP A 100 -19.61 -6.96 -17.72
C ASP A 100 -20.71 -6.44 -16.80
N ASP A 101 -20.53 -6.51 -15.47
CA ASP A 101 -21.50 -6.05 -14.48
C ASP A 101 -21.49 -4.52 -14.32
N LYS A 102 -20.51 -3.85 -14.94
CA LYS A 102 -20.30 -2.39 -14.88
C LYS A 102 -20.41 -1.85 -13.46
N LYS A 103 -19.76 -2.54 -12.52
CA LYS A 103 -19.74 -2.15 -11.12
C LYS A 103 -19.12 -0.76 -10.99
N ILE A 104 -19.75 0.07 -10.17
CA ILE A 104 -19.26 1.42 -9.88
C ILE A 104 -18.09 1.33 -8.90
N HIS A 105 -16.98 1.98 -9.28
CA HIS A 105 -15.78 2.16 -8.48
C HIS A 105 -15.47 3.64 -8.27
N TYR A 106 -14.70 3.93 -7.23
CA TYR A 106 -14.23 5.27 -6.90
C TYR A 106 -12.72 5.24 -6.77
N GLY A 107 -12.05 6.28 -7.27
CA GLY A 107 -10.60 6.35 -7.21
C GLY A 107 -10.08 7.58 -7.94
N VAL A 108 -8.88 7.45 -8.50
CA VAL A 108 -8.19 8.51 -9.23
C VAL A 108 -7.66 7.98 -10.57
N ILE A 109 -7.40 8.89 -11.51
CA ILE A 109 -6.68 8.56 -12.74
C ILE A 109 -5.18 8.51 -12.42
N ALA A 110 -4.53 7.38 -12.68
CA ALA A 110 -3.12 7.18 -12.32
C ALA A 110 -2.18 8.21 -13.00
N GLN A 111 -2.46 8.58 -14.25
CA GLN A 111 -1.69 9.56 -15.01
C GLN A 111 -1.79 10.98 -14.42
N ASP A 112 -2.96 11.35 -13.93
CA ASP A 112 -3.18 12.63 -13.27
C ASP A 112 -2.44 12.66 -11.93
N LEU A 113 -2.60 11.60 -11.12
CA LEU A 113 -1.90 11.44 -9.85
C LEU A 113 -0.37 11.47 -10.04
N GLU A 114 0.17 10.82 -11.07
CA GLU A 114 1.61 10.76 -11.35
C GLU A 114 2.24 12.14 -11.58
N SER A 115 1.48 13.09 -12.14
CA SER A 115 1.95 14.44 -12.41
C SER A 115 2.30 15.22 -11.14
N TYR A 116 1.67 14.85 -10.01
CA TYR A 116 1.88 15.48 -8.70
C TYR A 116 2.64 14.56 -7.73
N PHE A 117 2.38 13.26 -7.78
CA PHE A 117 2.91 12.24 -6.86
C PHE A 117 3.47 11.04 -7.64
N PRO A 118 4.60 11.19 -8.34
CA PRO A 118 5.15 10.13 -9.17
C PRO A 118 5.49 8.86 -8.37
N ASN A 119 5.89 9.01 -7.10
CA ASN A 119 6.22 7.88 -6.22
C ASN A 119 5.01 7.01 -5.83
N LEU A 120 3.78 7.53 -5.97
CA LEU A 120 2.56 6.77 -5.69
C LEU A 120 2.09 5.94 -6.89
N VAL A 121 2.72 6.12 -8.05
CA VAL A 121 2.34 5.46 -9.28
C VAL A 121 3.47 4.55 -9.74
N SER A 122 3.12 3.34 -10.14
CA SER A 122 4.07 2.39 -10.71
C SER A 122 3.57 1.89 -12.05
N THR A 123 4.48 1.60 -12.96
CA THR A 123 4.15 0.97 -14.23
C THR A 123 4.47 -0.52 -14.14
N ILE A 124 3.48 -1.36 -14.44
CA ILE A 124 3.62 -2.81 -14.46
C ILE A 124 3.24 -3.36 -15.84
N VAL A 125 3.91 -4.44 -16.24
CA VAL A 125 3.59 -5.13 -17.49
C VAL A 125 2.60 -6.25 -17.17
N MET A 126 1.42 -6.21 -17.81
CA MET A 126 0.38 -7.23 -17.65
C MET A 126 0.05 -7.84 -19.00
N LYS A 127 -0.26 -9.14 -18.96
CA LYS A 127 -0.80 -9.87 -20.11
C LYS A 127 -2.27 -9.47 -20.28
N ASN A 128 -2.63 -8.99 -21.45
CA ASN A 128 -4.02 -8.67 -21.79
C ASN A 128 -4.74 -9.90 -22.37
N ASP A 129 -6.02 -9.73 -22.66
CA ASP A 129 -6.87 -10.81 -23.19
C ASP A 129 -6.42 -11.32 -24.56
N ASP A 130 -5.71 -10.51 -25.35
CA ASP A 130 -5.15 -10.87 -26.66
C ASP A 130 -3.76 -11.55 -26.58
N ASP A 131 -3.37 -12.04 -25.41
CA ASP A 131 -2.05 -12.63 -25.15
C ASP A 131 -0.84 -11.70 -25.35
N ASP A 132 -1.10 -10.40 -25.54
CA ASP A 132 -0.10 -9.34 -25.66
C ASP A 132 0.23 -8.70 -24.30
N TYR A 133 1.48 -8.27 -24.13
CA TYR A 133 1.97 -7.62 -22.92
C TYR A 133 1.89 -6.11 -23.06
N LYS A 134 1.14 -5.44 -22.19
CA LYS A 134 1.09 -3.96 -22.16
C LYS A 134 1.41 -3.42 -20.79
N GLU A 135 1.95 -2.21 -20.82
CA GLU A 135 2.19 -1.41 -19.63
C GLU A 135 0.89 -0.83 -19.10
N HIS A 136 0.68 -0.98 -17.79
CA HIS A 136 -0.43 -0.41 -17.05
C HIS A 136 0.10 0.36 -15.85
N LYS A 137 -0.51 1.52 -15.57
CA LYS A 137 -0.19 2.30 -14.37
C LYS A 137 -1.07 1.83 -13.21
N VAL A 138 -0.45 1.63 -12.05
CA VAL A 138 -1.10 1.25 -10.79
C VAL A 138 -0.79 2.25 -9.70
N VAL A 139 -1.70 2.39 -8.74
CA VAL A 139 -1.63 3.40 -7.68
C VAL A 139 -1.48 2.74 -6.31
N ASN A 140 -0.53 3.23 -5.50
CA ASN A 140 -0.39 2.87 -4.09
C ASN A 140 -1.30 3.74 -3.21
N TYR A 141 -2.57 3.34 -3.10
CA TYR A 141 -3.57 4.08 -2.30
C TYR A 141 -3.24 4.16 -0.81
N LEU A 142 -2.45 3.22 -0.25
CA LEU A 142 -2.13 3.22 1.18
C LEU A 142 -1.23 4.40 1.58
N GLU A 143 -0.38 4.87 0.66
CA GLU A 143 0.51 6.01 0.91
C GLU A 143 -0.17 7.38 0.73
N LEU A 144 -1.42 7.41 0.24
CA LEU A 144 -2.25 8.63 0.30
C LEU A 144 -2.70 8.94 1.73
N VAL A 145 -2.83 7.92 2.59
CA VAL A 145 -3.29 8.08 3.98
C VAL A 145 -2.44 9.07 4.79
N PRO A 146 -1.10 8.96 4.84
CA PRO A 146 -0.28 9.94 5.58
C PRO A 146 -0.36 11.36 4.99
N LEU A 147 -0.53 11.53 3.67
CA LEU A 147 -0.75 12.83 3.05
C LEU A 147 -2.08 13.45 3.49
N LEU A 148 -3.15 12.65 3.52
CA LEU A 148 -4.46 13.05 4.03
C LEU A 148 -4.39 13.47 5.50
N ILE A 149 -3.63 12.75 6.34
CA ILE A 149 -3.44 13.10 7.76
C ILE A 149 -2.82 14.51 7.90
N VAL A 150 -1.82 14.86 7.08
CA VAL A 150 -1.23 16.21 7.09
C VAL A 150 -2.28 17.27 6.76
N LYS A 151 -3.09 17.05 5.71
CA LYS A 151 -4.16 17.98 5.35
C LYS A 151 -5.24 18.10 6.43
N ILE A 152 -5.63 17.00 7.07
CA ILE A 152 -6.60 17.04 8.17
C ILE A 152 -6.07 17.86 9.34
N LYS A 153 -4.79 17.70 9.71
CA LYS A 153 -4.16 18.50 10.77
C LYS A 153 -4.12 19.99 10.42
N ASP A 154 -3.78 20.31 9.18
CA ASP A 154 -3.78 21.68 8.67
C ASP A 154 -5.19 22.31 8.68
N LEU A 155 -6.19 21.57 8.22
CA LEU A 155 -7.59 22.00 8.28
C LEU A 155 -8.06 22.23 9.73
N GLN A 156 -7.69 21.34 10.66
CA GLN A 156 -8.02 21.51 12.08
C GLN A 156 -7.36 22.78 12.65
N LYS A 157 -6.09 23.03 12.32
CA LYS A 157 -5.38 24.24 12.75
C LYS A 157 -6.09 25.50 12.27
N GLN A 158 -6.48 25.56 10.99
CA GLN A 158 -7.21 26.71 10.44
C GLN A 158 -8.56 26.93 11.13
N ILE A 159 -9.27 25.85 11.48
CA ILE A 159 -10.54 25.93 12.22
C ILE A 159 -10.33 26.50 13.63
N ASP A 160 -9.29 26.05 14.34
CA ASP A 160 -9.00 26.51 15.70
C ASP A 160 -8.59 27.98 15.72
N GLU A 161 -7.81 28.42 14.73
CA GLU A 161 -7.49 29.83 14.52
C GLU A 161 -8.77 30.65 14.30
N LEU A 162 -9.63 30.25 13.36
CA LEU A 162 -10.89 30.94 13.07
C LEU A 162 -11.84 31.02 14.27
N LYS A 163 -11.93 29.96 15.08
CA LYS A 163 -12.77 29.93 16.29
C LYS A 163 -12.20 30.77 17.43
N GLY A 164 -10.88 30.87 17.54
CA GLY A 164 -10.22 31.73 18.54
C GLY A 164 -10.38 33.23 18.28
N PHE A 165 -10.84 33.62 17.09
CA PHE A 165 -11.18 35.00 16.73
C PHE A 165 -12.65 35.37 17.01
N GLN A 166 -13.48 34.45 17.53
CA GLN A 166 -14.86 34.72 17.98
C GLN A 166 -14.93 34.97 19.49
#